data_AF-A0AA41FIC6-F1
#
_entry.id   AF-A0AA41FIC6-F1
#
_cell.length_a   1.000
_cell.length_b   1.000
_cell.length_c   1.000
_cell.angle_alpha   90.00
_cell.angle_beta   90.00
_cell.angle_gamma   90.00
#
_symmetry.space_group_name_H-M   'P 1'
#
loop_
_entity.id
_entity.type
_entity.pdbx_description
1 polymer ?
#
loop_
_entity_poly.entity_id
_entity_poly.type
_entity_poly.pdbx_seq_one_letter_code
_entity_poly.pdbx_strand_id
1 'polypeptide(L)' 'MKCNNCGMHMELAIQADLGMSANKIIGLSSYDPAAKRLKTIGYVMYCPKCGNLQVDFEKTIELCDQ' A
#
# COMPACT_ATOMS: atom_id res chain seq x y z
N MET A 1 6.88 -3.66 6.90
CA MET A 1 6.05 -3.48 8.11
C MET A 1 5.71 -4.80 8.84
N LYS A 2 5.28 -4.75 10.11
CA LYS A 2 4.68 -5.90 10.84
C LYS A 2 3.14 -5.81 10.80
N CYS A 3 2.47 -6.95 10.84
CA CYS A 3 1.02 -7.04 10.90
C CYS A 3 0.51 -6.61 12.27
N ASN A 4 -0.41 -5.65 12.32
CA ASN A 4 -0.98 -5.14 13.57
C ASN A 4 -1.85 -6.19 14.27
N ASN A 5 -2.33 -7.19 13.54
CA ASN A 5 -3.19 -8.24 14.09
C ASN A 5 -2.39 -9.39 14.75
N CYS A 6 -1.32 -9.87 14.08
CA CYS A 6 -0.62 -11.09 14.53
C CYS A 6 0.90 -10.95 14.68
N GLY A 7 1.45 -9.75 14.45
CA GLY A 7 2.88 -9.44 14.59
C GLY A 7 3.79 -10.00 13.49
N MET A 8 3.27 -10.83 12.58
CA MET A 8 4.05 -11.39 11.48
C MET A 8 4.54 -10.30 10.51
N HIS A 9 5.72 -10.49 9.92
CA HIS A 9 6.19 -9.66 8.81
C HIS A 9 5.23 -9.76 7.63
N MET A 10 4.87 -8.60 7.08
CA MET A 10 3.97 -8.51 5.94
C MET A 10 4.74 -8.43 4.63
N GLU A 11 4.09 -8.86 3.56
CA GLU A 11 4.61 -8.88 2.20
C GLU A 11 3.90 -7.86 1.32
N LEU A 12 4.52 -7.45 0.21
CA LEU A 12 3.94 -6.51 -0.73
C LEU A 12 2.75 -7.14 -1.46
N ALA A 13 1.62 -6.46 -1.50
CA ALA A 13 0.46 -6.92 -2.26
C ALA A 13 0.70 -6.67 -3.75
N ILE A 14 0.62 -7.76 -4.52
CA ILE A 14 0.82 -7.76 -5.96
C ILE A 14 -0.45 -8.33 -6.60
N GLN A 15 -1.03 -7.57 -7.52
CA GLN A 15 -2.07 -8.09 -8.39
C GLN A 15 -1.40 -8.89 -9.51
N ALA A 16 -1.56 -10.21 -9.46
CA ALA A 16 -1.19 -11.08 -10.57
C ALA A 16 -2.23 -10.92 -11.68
N ASP A 17 -1.79 -10.49 -12.85
CA ASP A 17 -2.61 -10.48 -14.06
C ASP A 17 -2.40 -11.81 -14.79
N LEU A 18 -3.45 -12.63 -14.88
CA LEU A 18 -3.41 -13.97 -15.50
C LEU A 18 -3.35 -13.92 -17.05
N GLY A 19 -3.20 -12.74 -17.66
CA GLY A 19 -3.16 -12.59 -19.13
C GLY A 19 -2.31 -11.45 -19.69
N MET A 20 -1.76 -10.54 -18.88
CA MET A 20 -0.79 -9.52 -19.32
C MET A 20 0.51 -9.55 -18.50
N SER A 21 1.60 -9.25 -19.18
CA SER A 21 3.01 -9.51 -18.86
C SER A 21 3.62 -8.77 -17.66
N ALA A 22 2.83 -8.22 -16.73
CA ALA A 22 3.38 -7.56 -15.55
C ALA A 22 2.50 -7.69 -14.30
N ASN A 23 3.11 -8.25 -13.26
CA ASN A 23 2.66 -8.14 -11.88
C ASN A 23 2.56 -6.65 -11.49
N LYS A 24 1.39 -6.20 -11.02
CA LYS A 24 1.16 -4.80 -10.60
C LYS A 24 1.24 -4.67 -9.09
N ILE A 25 2.08 -3.77 -8.60
CA ILE A 25 2.13 -3.40 -7.19
C ILE A 25 0.86 -2.60 -6.88
N ILE A 26 0.17 -2.94 -5.79
CA ILE A 26 -1.02 -2.22 -5.35
C ILE A 26 -0.59 -1.08 -4.43
N GLY A 27 -0.80 0.16 -4.87
CA GLY A 27 -0.47 1.37 -4.13
C GLY A 27 -1.70 2.22 -3.79
N LEU A 28 -1.67 2.87 -2.63
CA LEU A 28 -2.58 3.96 -2.32
C LEU A 28 -2.05 5.24 -2.96
N SER A 29 -2.89 5.92 -3.73
CA SER A 29 -2.53 7.17 -4.40
C SER A 29 -3.35 8.34 -3.86
N SER A 30 -2.73 9.52 -3.79
CA SER A 30 -3.41 10.79 -3.57
C SER A 30 -3.24 11.68 -4.79
N TYR A 31 -4.20 12.56 -5.03
CA TYR A 31 -4.05 13.61 -6.03
C TYR A 31 -3.16 14.73 -5.49
N ASP A 32 -2.09 15.04 -6.23
CA ASP A 32 -1.24 16.20 -5.98
C ASP A 32 -1.74 17.36 -6.86
N PRO A 33 -2.39 18.39 -6.27
CA PRO A 33 -2.93 19.51 -7.03
C PRO A 33 -1.84 20.40 -7.63
N ALA A 34 -0.65 20.48 -7.02
CA ALA A 34 0.46 21.29 -7.54
C ALA A 34 1.05 20.65 -8.80
N ALA A 35 1.20 19.33 -8.80
CA ALA A 35 1.69 18.58 -9.96
C ALA A 35 0.59 18.13 -10.93
N LYS A 36 -0.69 18.40 -10.61
CA LYS A 36 -1.89 17.97 -11.34
C LYS A 36 -1.91 16.48 -11.70
N ARG A 37 -1.38 15.62 -10.84
CA ARG A 37 -1.24 14.18 -11.09
C ARG A 37 -1.51 13.35 -9.85
N LEU A 38 -1.86 12.08 -10.06
CA LEU A 38 -1.87 11.09 -8.98
C LEU A 38 -0.43 10.75 -8.59
N LYS A 39 -0.20 10.63 -7.29
CA LYS A 39 1.07 10.21 -6.71
C LYS A 39 0.81 9.10 -5.69
N THR A 40 1.57 8.01 -5.79
CA THR A 40 1.58 6.97 -4.77
C THR A 40 2.05 7.55 -3.44
N ILE A 41 1.27 7.34 -2.38
CA ILE A 41 1.57 7.80 -1.01
C ILE A 41 1.84 6.63 -0.05
N GLY A 42 1.57 5.41 -0.49
CA GLY A 42 1.90 4.19 0.26
C GLY A 42 1.62 2.94 -0.56
N TYR A 43 2.15 1.81 -0.09
CA TYR A 43 1.95 0.51 -0.71
C TYR A 43 1.06 -0.37 0.16
N VAL A 44 0.18 -1.14 -0.48
CA VAL A 44 -0.61 -2.13 0.22
C VAL A 44 0.28 -3.34 0.50
N MET A 45 0.28 -3.76 1.76
CA MET A 45 0.98 -4.93 2.25
C MET A 45 -0.06 -5.93 2.75
N TYR A 46 0.18 -7.22 2.55
CA TYR A 46 -0.68 -8.30 3.02
C TYR A 46 0.05 -9.16 4.05
N CYS A 47 -0.69 -9.67 5.02
CA CYS A 47 -0.18 -10.61 6.01
C CYS A 47 -0.42 -12.05 5.52
N PRO A 48 0.63 -12.84 5.23
CA PRO A 48 0.44 -14.21 4.74
C PRO A 48 -0.17 -15.15 5.80
N LYS A 49 -0.09 -14.79 7.08
CA LYS A 49 -0.60 -15.62 8.18
C LYS A 49 -2.11 -15.44 8.42
N CYS A 50 -2.63 -14.22 8.33
CA CYS A 50 -4.02 -13.93 8.71
C CYS A 50 -4.83 -13.19 7.64
N GLY A 51 -4.24 -12.91 6.48
CA GLY A 51 -4.93 -12.22 5.37
C GLY A 51 -5.16 -10.73 5.60
N ASN A 52 -4.70 -10.14 6.71
CA ASN A 52 -4.89 -8.72 6.97
C ASN A 52 -4.15 -7.86 5.94
N LEU A 53 -4.81 -6.80 5.45
CA LEU A 53 -4.23 -5.81 4.55
C LEU A 53 -3.93 -4.52 5.31
N GLN A 54 -2.75 -3.92 5.09
CA GLN A 54 -2.35 -2.66 5.69
C GLN A 54 -1.60 -1.82 4.67
N VAL A 55 -1.56 -0.50 4.86
CA VAL A 55 -0.80 0.40 3.98
C VAL A 55 0.50 0.79 4.68
N ASP A 56 1.62 0.59 4.00
CA ASP A 56 2.93 1.13 4.38
C ASP A 56 3.10 2.48 3.69
N PHE A 57 2.94 3.58 4.44
CA PHE A 57 3.01 4.93 3.88
C PHE A 57 4.46 5.35 3.64
N GLU A 58 4.76 5.90 2.46
CA GLU A 58 6.12 6.36 2.11
C GLU A 58 6.57 7.58 2.92
N LYS A 59 5.62 8.31 3.51
CA LYS A 59 5.86 9.43 4.40
C LYS A 59 4.90 9.36 5.57
N THR A 60 5.33 9.86 6.72
CA THR A 60 4.42 10.20 7.80
C THR A 60 3.39 11.17 7.23
N ILE A 61 2.17 10.71 6.98
CA ILE A 61 1.06 11.60 6.73
C ILE A 61 0.88 12.33 8.04
N GLU A 62 1.17 13.63 8.06
CA GLU A 62 0.67 14.51 9.12
C GLU A 62 -0.86 14.45 9.00
N LEU A 63 -1.47 13.62 9.85
CA LEU A 63 -2.90 13.68 10.09
C LEU A 63 -3.13 15.09 10.62
N CYS A 64 -3.80 15.94 9.84
CA CYS A 64 -4.30 17.19 10.39
C CYS A 64 -5.30 16.81 11.49
N ASP A 65 -4.88 16.91 12.75
CA ASP A 65 -5.82 16.95 13.86
C ASP A 65 -6.77 18.12 13.61
N GLN A 66 -8.06 17.79 13.53
CA GLN A 66 -9.14 18.70 13.15
C GLN A 66 -9.60 19.54 14.34
#